data_AF-A0A933CUQ3-F1
#
_entry.id   AF-A0A933CUQ3-F1
#
_cell.length_a   1.000
_cell.length_b   1.000
_cell.length_c   1.000
_cell.angle_alpha   90.00
_cell.angle_beta   90.00
_cell.angle_gamma   90.00
#
_symmetry.space_group_name_H-M   'P 1'
#
loop_
_entity.id
_entity.type
_entity.pdbx_description
1 polymer ?
#
loop_
_entity_poly.entity_id
_entity_poly.type
_entity_poly.pdbx_seq_one_letter_code
_entity_poly.pdbx_strand_id
1 'polypeptide(L)' 'MNRRVLVFICLLPAVFLLAVSLTGAQQPKKIHRIGYLAGGDPTAESARAEAVRRALRDRGYIEGQNIAIEYRYAEG' A
#
# COMPACT_ATOMS: atom_id res chain seq x y z
N MET A 1 -39.52 -28.97 -23.84
CA MET A 1 -38.47 -28.32 -23.00
C MET A 1 -38.48 -26.83 -23.33
N ASN A 2 -38.76 -25.98 -22.35
CA ASN A 2 -39.19 -24.59 -22.59
C ASN A 2 -37.97 -23.70 -22.87
N ARG A 3 -37.94 -23.03 -24.03
CA ARG A 3 -36.84 -22.14 -24.46
C ARG A 3 -36.44 -21.10 -23.41
N ARG A 4 -37.40 -20.68 -22.56
CA ARG A 4 -37.17 -19.79 -21.41
C ARG A 4 -36.30 -20.43 -20.31
N VAL A 5 -36.50 -21.71 -20.01
CA VAL A 5 -35.73 -22.45 -18.99
C VAL A 5 -34.27 -22.61 -19.44
N LEU A 6 -34.05 -22.86 -20.73
CA LEU A 6 -32.72 -22.98 -21.32
C LEU A 6 -31.92 -21.66 -21.24
N VAL A 7 -32.58 -20.52 -21.43
CA VAL A 7 -31.98 -19.19 -21.31
C VAL A 7 -31.55 -18.90 -19.87
N PHE A 8 -32.39 -19.23 -18.88
CA PHE A 8 -32.05 -19.03 -17.46
C PHE A 8 -30.87 -19.90 -17.01
N ILE A 9 -30.80 -21.15 -17.47
CA ILE A 9 -29.70 -22.08 -17.16
C ILE A 9 -28.37 -21.57 -17.70
N CYS A 10 -28.35 -20.88 -18.85
CA CYS A 10 -27.13 -20.32 -19.42
C CYS A 10 -26.74 -18.95 -18.83
N LEU A 11 -27.70 -18.10 -18.48
CA LEU A 11 -27.43 -16.74 -18.00
C LEU A 11 -26.88 -16.69 -16.57
N LEU A 12 -27.41 -17.53 -15.68
CA LEU A 12 -26.97 -17.59 -14.28
C LEU A 12 -25.47 -17.86 -14.10
N PRO A 13 -24.88 -18.91 -14.72
CA PRO A 13 -23.45 -19.18 -14.58
C PRO A 13 -22.59 -18.11 -15.28
N ALA A 14 -23.06 -17.51 -16.37
CA ALA A 14 -22.34 -16.45 -17.06
C ALA A 14 -22.20 -15.19 -16.21
N VAL A 15 -23.28 -14.78 -15.52
CA VAL A 15 -23.24 -13.65 -14.58
C VAL A 15 -22.36 -13.96 -13.37
N PHE A 16 -22.40 -15.20 -12.88
CA PHE A 16 -21.57 -15.61 -11.75
C PHE A 16 -20.07 -15.61 -12.09
N LEU A 17 -19.70 -16.08 -13.28
CA LEU A 17 -18.31 -16.05 -13.77
C LEU A 17 -17.80 -14.61 -13.95
N LEU A 18 -18.64 -13.69 -14.46
CA LEU A 18 -18.28 -12.27 -14.55
C LEU A 18 -18.06 -11.65 -13.17
N ALA A 19 -18.90 -11.98 -12.18
CA ALA A 19 -18.78 -11.44 -10.83
C ALA A 19 -17.48 -11.87 -10.12
N VAL A 20 -17.08 -13.14 -10.27
CA VAL A 20 -15.82 -13.69 -9.71
C VAL A 20 -14.59 -13.08 -10.40
N SER A 21 -14.71 -12.68 -11.66
CA SER A 21 -13.62 -12.04 -12.40
C SER A 21 -13.31 -10.62 -11.92
N LEU A 22 -14.27 -9.95 -11.27
CA LEU A 22 -14.10 -8.59 -10.75
C LEU A 22 -13.37 -8.53 -9.41
N THR A 23 -13.25 -9.64 -8.69
CA THR A 23 -12.41 -9.73 -7.49
C THR A 23 -10.95 -9.91 -7.90
N GLY A 24 -10.37 -8.88 -8.50
CA GLY A 24 -8.92 -8.78 -8.65
C GLY A 24 -8.29 -8.84 -7.27
N ALA A 25 -7.44 -9.83 -7.03
CA ALA A 25 -6.72 -9.98 -5.77
C ALA A 25 -6.03 -8.66 -5.41
N GLN A 26 -6.55 -7.96 -4.40
CA GLN A 26 -6.02 -6.68 -3.96
C GLN A 26 -4.67 -6.97 -3.32
N GLN A 27 -3.59 -6.75 -4.09
CA GLN A 27 -2.24 -7.03 -3.62
C GLN A 27 -2.02 -6.27 -2.30
N PRO A 28 -1.47 -6.91 -1.26
CA PRO A 28 -1.20 -6.24 -0.01
C PRO A 28 -0.37 -4.99 -0.29
N LYS A 29 -0.83 -3.84 0.21
CA LYS A 29 -0.20 -2.54 -0.05
C LYS A 29 1.24 -2.61 0.42
N LYS A 30 2.18 -2.62 -0.53
CA LYS A 30 3.61 -2.78 -0.24
C LYS A 30 4.11 -1.52 0.49
N ILE A 31 4.64 -1.70 1.69
CA ILE A 31 5.28 -0.62 2.45
C ILE A 31 6.77 -0.60 2.08
N HIS A 32 7.23 0.50 1.50
CA HIS A 32 8.65 0.67 1.16
C HIS A 32 9.44 1.07 2.42
N ARG A 33 10.60 0.43 2.65
CA ARG A 33 11.47 0.76 3.79
C ARG A 33 12.57 1.73 3.37
N ILE A 34 12.80 2.76 4.17
CA ILE A 34 13.82 3.79 3.98
C ILE A 34 14.74 3.79 5.20
N GLY A 35 16.05 3.71 4.99
CA GLY A 35 17.03 3.89 6.07
C GLY A 35 17.48 5.35 6.18
N TYR A 36 17.35 5.95 7.36
CA TYR A 36 17.90 7.26 7.70
C TYR A 36 19.10 7.07 8.62
N LEU A 37 20.29 7.40 8.12
CA LEU A 37 21.56 7.28 8.85
C LEU A 37 22.08 8.68 9.15
N ALA A 38 22.36 8.96 10.43
CA ALA A 38 22.94 10.24 10.83
C ALA A 38 24.11 10.04 11.79
N GLY A 39 25.17 10.83 11.56
CA GLY A 39 26.45 10.73 12.28
C GLY A 39 26.49 11.46 13.63
N GLY A 40 25.44 12.20 13.98
CA GLY A 40 25.38 13.05 15.17
C GLY A 40 24.40 12.56 16.23
N ASP A 41 24.34 13.33 17.32
CA ASP A 41 23.38 13.15 18.41
C ASP A 41 21.91 13.16 17.89
N PRO A 42 21.03 12.26 18.36
CA PRO A 42 19.64 12.18 17.92
C PRO A 42 18.86 13.49 18.12
N THR A 43 19.17 14.26 19.16
CA THR A 43 18.49 15.54 19.46
C THR A 43 18.89 16.60 18.43
N ALA A 44 20.18 16.67 18.09
CA ALA A 44 20.69 17.57 17.06
C ALA A 44 20.15 17.22 15.66
N GLU A 45 19.98 15.93 15.36
CA GLU A 45 19.52 15.46 14.05
C GLU A 45 17.99 15.44 13.90
N SER A 46 17.25 15.57 15.01
CA SER A 46 15.78 15.56 15.04
C SER A 46 15.16 16.58 14.07
N ALA A 47 15.69 17.80 14.00
CA ALA A 47 15.16 18.84 13.11
C ALA A 47 15.33 18.49 11.62
N ARG A 48 16.44 17.83 11.26
CA ARG A 48 16.71 17.38 9.90
C ARG A 48 15.83 16.19 9.52
N ALA A 49 15.70 15.21 10.43
CA ALA A 49 14.78 14.09 10.27
C ALA A 49 13.34 14.59 10.05
N GLU A 50 12.91 15.62 10.79
CA GLU A 50 11.59 16.22 10.64
C GLU A 50 11.40 16.90 9.28
N ALA A 51 12.42 17.60 8.79
CA ALA A 51 12.38 18.22 7.48
C ALA A 51 12.24 17.17 6.36
N VAL A 52 12.98 16.06 6.46
CA VAL A 52 12.87 14.92 5.53
C VAL A 52 11.47 14.31 5.59
N ARG A 53 10.94 14.06 6.79
CA ARG A 53 9.59 13.51 6.99
C ARG A 53 8.51 14.40 6.37
N ARG A 54 8.62 15.72 6.50
CA ARG A 54 7.72 16.69 5.86
C ARG A 54 7.83 16.65 4.34
N ALA A 55 9.04 16.71 3.79
CA ALA A 55 9.26 16.68 2.34
C ALA A 55 8.77 15.37 1.67
N LEU A 56 8.82 14.25 2.38
CA LEU A 56 8.26 12.97 1.95
C LEU A 56 6.74 13.00 1.96
N ARG A 57 6.13 13.52 3.03
CA ARG A 57 4.68 13.66 3.15
C ARG A 57 4.09 14.53 2.04
N ASP A 58 4.75 15.63 1.71
CA ASP A 58 4.31 16.54 0.64
C ASP A 58 4.31 15.88 -0.75
N ARG A 59 5.10 14.82 -0.92
CA ARG A 59 5.12 13.97 -2.13
C ARG A 59 4.19 12.76 -2.05
N GLY A 60 3.39 12.66 -0.98
CA GLY A 60 2.47 11.56 -0.75
C GLY A 60 3.11 10.31 -0.14
N TYR A 61 4.38 10.38 0.29
CA TYR A 61 5.01 9.31 1.07
C TYR A 61 4.72 9.50 2.55
N ILE A 62 3.83 8.68 3.09
CA ILE A 62 3.32 8.74 4.45
C ILE A 62 3.80 7.51 5.22
N GLU A 63 4.56 7.79 6.28
CA GLU A 63 5.05 6.78 7.22
C GLU A 63 3.88 5.98 7.83
N GLY A 64 3.99 4.65 7.79
CA GLY A 64 2.95 3.71 8.22
C GLY A 64 1.86 3.42 7.17
N GLN A 65 1.77 4.18 6.07
CA GLN A 65 0.79 3.94 5.01
C GLN A 65 1.37 3.38 3.72
N ASN A 66 2.50 3.92 3.27
CA ASN A 66 3.21 3.45 2.07
C ASN A 66 4.73 3.42 2.22
N ILE A 67 5.26 4.01 3.30
CA ILE A 67 6.67 3.91 3.66
C ILE A 67 6.85 3.60 5.15
N ALA A 68 8.03 3.09 5.53
CA ALA A 68 8.51 2.97 6.90
C ALA A 68 9.94 3.49 6.95
N ILE A 69 10.28 4.30 7.95
CA ILE A 69 11.62 4.88 8.08
C ILE A 69 12.32 4.23 9.27
N GLU A 70 13.50 3.66 9.04
CA GLU A 70 14.38 3.16 10.07
C GLU A 70 15.45 4.19 10.36
N TYR A 71 15.44 4.74 11.58
CA TYR A 71 16.43 5.72 12.02
C TYR A 71 17.59 5.01 12.70
N ARG A 72 18.81 5.35 12.31
CA ARG A 72 20.05 4.89 12.94
C ARG A 72 20.97 6.08 13.14
N TYR A 73 21.40 6.26 14.39
CA TYR A 73 22.29 7.33 14.80
C TYR A 73 23.65 6.75 15.20
N ALA A 74 24.71 7.54 15.08
CA ALA A 74 26.07 7.08 15.40
C ALA A 74 26.30 6.80 16.89
N GLU A 75 25.41 7.24 17.77
CA GLU A 75 25.51 6.95 19.21
C GLU A 75 25.14 5.51 19.60
N GLY A 76 24.61 4.71 18.65
CA GLY A 76 24.26 3.31 18.86
C GLY A 76 22.77 3.08 19.05
#